data_AF-A0A9E7GM42-F1
#
_entry.id   AF-A0A9E7GM42-F1
#
_cell.length_a   1.000
_cell.length_b   1.000
_cell.length_c   1.000
_cell.angle_alpha   90.00
_cell.angle_beta   90.00
_cell.angle_gamma   90.00
#
_symmetry.space_group_name_H-M   'P 1'
#
loop_
_entity.id
_entity.type
_entity.pdbx_description
1 polymer ?
#
loop_
_entity_poly.entity_id
_entity_poly.type
_entity_poly.pdbx_seq_one_letter_code
_entity_poly.pdbx_strand_id
1 'polypeptide(L)'
;MSNPKRIERAVNEYTCNALLLKVNQVGTVTEAIEVVKQAKDAQWGVIISHRSGETEESFIADLAVGLATGQVKAGAPCRGERLAKYNQLLRIEEELGNQAIYAGDNWKCP
;
A
#
# COMPACT_ATOMS: atom_id res chain seq x y z
N MET A 1 8.67 10.57 6.02
CA MET A 1 9.15 10.25 4.65
C MET A 1 7.99 10.37 3.67
N SER A 2 6.84 9.77 3.98
CA SER A 2 5.55 10.02 3.34
C SER A 2 4.93 11.36 3.78
N ASN A 3 5.48 12.48 3.28
CA ASN A 3 5.00 13.84 3.56
C ASN A 3 4.53 14.47 2.23
N PRO A 4 3.33 15.08 2.16
CA PRO A 4 2.82 15.71 0.94
C PRO A 4 3.81 16.63 0.24
N LYS A 5 4.51 17.50 0.99
CA LYS A 5 5.51 18.44 0.44
C LYS A 5 6.69 17.74 -0.23
N ARG A 6 7.07 16.56 0.27
CA ARG A 6 8.15 15.76 -0.32
C ARG A 6 7.69 15.07 -1.60
N ILE A 7 6.43 14.63 -1.64
CA ILE A 7 5.84 14.00 -2.82
C ILE A 7 5.73 15.04 -3.93
N GLU A 8 5.15 16.20 -3.65
CA GLU A 8 5.04 17.31 -4.61
C GLU A 8 6.41 17.68 -5.20
N ARG A 9 7.41 17.86 -4.34
CA ARG A 9 8.79 18.12 -4.78
C ARG A 9 9.32 16.98 -5.66
N ALA A 10 9.14 15.73 -5.24
CA ALA A 10 9.66 14.57 -5.96
C ALA A 10 8.97 14.35 -7.33
N VAL A 11 7.69 14.74 -7.46
CA VAL A 11 6.94 14.81 -8.71
C VAL A 11 7.52 15.89 -9.62
N ASN A 12 7.72 17.11 -9.10
CA ASN A 12 8.28 18.24 -9.87
C ASN A 12 9.73 17.99 -10.33
N GLU A 13 10.52 17.31 -9.50
CA GLU A 13 11.92 16.98 -9.79
C GLU A 13 12.09 15.65 -10.54
N TYR A 14 11.00 14.93 -10.86
CA TYR A 14 11.01 13.63 -11.55
C TYR A 14 11.94 12.58 -10.92
N THR A 15 12.01 12.54 -9.58
CA THR A 15 13.01 11.73 -8.85
C THR A 15 12.63 10.27 -8.64
N CYS A 16 11.35 9.93 -8.71
CA CYS A 16 10.84 8.55 -8.64
C CYS A 16 9.47 8.44 -9.32
N ASN A 17 8.92 7.22 -9.35
CA ASN A 17 7.65 6.91 -10.00
C ASN A 17 6.75 6.00 -9.15
N ALA A 18 7.11 5.82 -7.88
CA ALA A 18 6.35 5.01 -6.94
C ALA A 18 6.53 5.51 -5.52
N LEU A 19 5.45 5.47 -4.75
CA LEU A 19 5.41 5.80 -3.33
C LEU A 19 5.47 4.51 -2.50
N LEU A 20 6.44 4.43 -1.59
CA LEU A 20 6.43 3.42 -0.52
C LEU A 20 5.69 3.99 0.70
N LEU A 21 4.44 3.59 0.91
CA LEU A 21 3.61 4.09 1.99
C LEU A 21 3.84 3.29 3.28
N LYS A 22 4.20 3.99 4.35
CA LYS A 22 4.23 3.46 5.72
C LYS A 22 3.26 4.30 6.55
N VAL A 23 2.08 3.76 6.85
CA VAL A 23 0.96 4.51 7.46
C VAL A 23 1.38 5.24 8.74
N ASN A 24 2.14 4.56 9.60
CA ASN A 24 2.63 5.14 10.85
C ASN A 24 3.72 6.22 10.69
N GLN A 25 4.17 6.52 9.46
CA GLN A 25 5.03 7.68 9.17
C GLN A 25 4.26 8.90 8.72
N VAL A 26 2.98 8.74 8.35
CA VAL A 26 2.09 9.83 7.95
C VAL A 26 1.38 10.39 9.17
N GLY A 27 0.85 9.52 10.04
CA GLY A 27 0.24 9.89 11.31
C GLY A 27 -1.18 9.35 11.44
N THR A 28 -2.05 9.72 10.50
CA THR A 28 -3.46 9.29 10.47
C THR A 28 -3.82 8.52 9.21
N VAL A 29 -4.96 7.82 9.25
CA VAL A 29 -5.52 7.12 8.08
C VAL A 29 -5.93 8.14 7.00
N THR A 30 -6.56 9.24 7.38
CA THR A 30 -6.98 10.30 6.44
C THR A 30 -5.81 10.84 5.64
N GLU A 31 -4.72 11.22 6.31
CA GLU A 31 -3.54 11.74 5.62
C GLU A 31 -2.87 10.66 4.76
N ALA A 32 -2.92 9.39 5.16
CA ALA A 32 -2.41 8.29 4.34
C ALA A 32 -3.21 8.16 3.03
N ILE A 33 -4.53 8.31 3.08
CA ILE A 33 -5.41 8.30 1.90
C ILE A 33 -5.08 9.48 0.98
N GLU A 34 -4.93 10.69 1.54
CA GLU A 34 -4.57 11.90 0.78
C GLU A 34 -3.24 11.74 0.04
N VAL A 35 -2.24 11.17 0.72
CA VAL A 35 -0.92 10.88 0.17
C VAL A 35 -0.97 9.85 -0.97
N VAL A 36 -1.78 8.79 -0.82
CA VAL A 36 -2.01 7.82 -1.91
C VAL A 36 -2.69 8.47 -3.10
N LYS A 37 -3.69 9.33 -2.86
CA LYS A 37 -4.39 10.06 -3.91
C LYS A 37 -3.43 10.94 -4.71
N GLN A 38 -2.60 11.73 -4.02
CA GLN A 38 -1.57 12.57 -4.67
C GLN A 38 -0.61 11.75 -5.54
N ALA A 39 -0.17 10.58 -5.06
CA ALA A 39 0.68 9.70 -5.85
C ALA A 39 -0.04 9.15 -7.09
N LYS A 40 -1.30 8.73 -6.95
CA LYS A 40 -2.11 8.24 -8.09
C LYS A 40 -2.39 9.34 -9.12
N ASP A 41 -2.71 10.55 -8.68
CA ASP A 41 -2.93 11.71 -9.55
C ASP A 41 -1.66 12.05 -10.36
N ALA A 42 -0.47 11.80 -9.78
CA ALA A 42 0.82 11.91 -10.45
C ALA A 42 1.21 10.66 -11.29
N GLN A 43 0.29 9.71 -11.49
CA GLN A 43 0.51 8.44 -12.18
C GLN A 43 1.63 7.58 -11.59
N TRP A 44 1.85 7.68 -10.28
CA TRP A 44 2.82 6.85 -9.57
C TRP A 44 2.18 5.56 -9.06
N GLY A 45 2.98 4.49 -9.06
CA GLY A 45 2.62 3.28 -8.34
C GLY A 45 2.62 3.53 -6.83
N VAL A 46 1.82 2.76 -6.08
CA VAL A 46 1.78 2.86 -4.62
C VAL A 46 2.02 1.48 -4.02
N ILE A 47 2.96 1.41 -3.09
CA ILE A 47 3.36 0.17 -2.43
C ILE A 47 3.09 0.35 -0.95
N ILE A 48 2.07 -0.32 -0.43
CA ILE A 48 1.81 -0.36 1.01
C ILE A 48 2.91 -1.22 1.67
N SER A 49 3.55 -0.70 2.71
CA SER A 49 4.70 -1.35 3.35
C SER A 49 4.48 -1.57 4.84
N HIS A 50 4.89 -2.76 5.31
CA HIS A 50 5.06 -3.02 6.73
C HIS A 50 6.15 -2.15 7.38
N ARG A 51 6.34 -2.34 8.68
CA ARG A 51 7.56 -1.95 9.43
C ARG A 51 8.40 -3.15 9.84
N SER A 52 9.67 -2.91 10.20
CA SER A 52 10.57 -3.99 10.65
C SER A 52 10.10 -4.60 11.98
N GLY A 53 9.62 -3.79 12.91
CA GLY A 53 8.81 -4.25 14.04
C GLY A 53 7.33 -4.23 13.65
N GLU A 54 6.72 -5.40 13.53
CA GLU A 54 5.30 -5.57 13.20
C GLU A 54 4.57 -6.30 14.33
N THR A 55 3.24 -6.25 14.29
CA THR A 55 2.34 -6.97 15.18
C THR A 55 1.47 -7.94 14.36
N GLU A 56 0.63 -8.75 15.01
CA GLU A 56 -0.32 -9.64 14.31
C GLU A 56 -1.50 -8.89 13.64
N GLU A 57 -1.57 -7.58 13.86
CA GLU A 57 -2.53 -6.66 13.24
C GLU A 57 -2.40 -6.71 11.71
N SER A 58 -3.51 -6.70 10.96
CA SER A 58 -3.50 -6.95 9.50
C SER A 58 -4.02 -5.80 8.64
N PHE A 59 -4.30 -4.64 9.24
CA PHE A 59 -4.91 -3.44 8.64
C PHE A 59 -4.30 -3.01 7.31
N ILE A 60 -2.98 -3.16 7.15
CA ILE A 60 -2.33 -2.77 5.89
C ILE A 60 -2.75 -3.64 4.69
N ALA A 61 -3.28 -4.86 4.92
CA ALA A 61 -3.87 -5.70 3.89
C ALA A 61 -5.18 -5.07 3.37
N ASP A 62 -6.11 -4.79 4.28
CA ASP A 62 -7.39 -4.14 3.96
C ASP A 62 -7.17 -2.74 3.36
N LEU A 63 -6.22 -1.98 3.88
CA LEU A 63 -5.85 -0.67 3.34
C LEU A 63 -5.33 -0.77 1.90
N ALA A 64 -4.51 -1.78 1.59
CA ALA A 64 -3.96 -1.96 0.25
C ALA A 64 -5.04 -2.25 -0.79
N VAL A 65 -6.04 -3.06 -0.41
CA VAL A 65 -7.20 -3.40 -1.25
C VAL A 65 -8.15 -2.21 -1.36
N GLY A 66 -8.54 -1.60 -0.23
CA GLY A 66 -9.47 -0.46 -0.20
C GLY A 66 -8.96 0.77 -0.94
N LEU A 67 -7.64 0.97 -0.99
CA LEU A 67 -7.02 2.04 -1.77
C LEU A 67 -6.63 1.62 -3.20
N ALA A 68 -6.91 0.37 -3.60
CA ALA A 68 -6.58 -0.20 -4.91
C ALA A 68 -5.11 0.08 -5.30
N THR A 69 -4.17 -0.20 -4.40
CA THR A 69 -2.75 0.14 -4.60
C THR A 69 -2.02 -0.82 -5.53
N GLY A 70 -2.55 -2.03 -5.73
CA GLY A 70 -1.99 -3.04 -6.63
C GLY A 70 -0.74 -3.76 -6.09
N GLN A 71 -0.06 -3.22 -5.07
CA GLN A 71 1.14 -3.84 -4.50
C GLN A 71 1.25 -3.66 -2.98
N VAL A 72 1.53 -4.76 -2.27
CA VAL A 72 1.88 -4.78 -0.84
C VAL A 72 3.28 -5.35 -0.63
N LYS A 73 4.01 -4.82 0.34
CA LYS A 73 5.27 -5.37 0.86
C LYS A 73 5.09 -5.71 2.33
N ALA A 74 4.66 -6.93 2.61
CA ALA A 74 4.38 -7.41 3.96
C ALA A 74 5.45 -8.36 4.54
N GLY A 75 6.57 -8.59 3.83
CA GLY A 75 7.74 -9.34 4.33
C GLY A 75 7.85 -10.73 3.72
N ALA A 76 8.76 -11.55 4.21
CA ALA A 76 8.88 -12.93 3.75
C ALA A 76 7.61 -13.73 4.14
N PRO A 77 7.29 -14.84 3.44
CA PRO A 77 6.22 -15.76 3.82
C PRO A 77 6.66 -16.62 5.03
N CYS A 78 7.12 -15.97 6.09
CA CYS A 78 7.54 -16.56 7.34
C CYS A 78 7.31 -15.56 8.48
N ARG A 79 7.18 -16.08 9.71
CA ARG A 79 6.84 -15.33 10.94
C ARG A 79 5.38 -14.85 10.94
N GLY A 80 4.70 -15.05 12.08
CA GLY A 80 3.25 -14.83 12.24
C GLY A 80 2.82 -13.43 11.82
N GLU A 81 3.57 -12.42 12.27
CA GLU A 81 3.23 -11.02 12.05
C GLU A 81 3.27 -10.61 10.56
N ARG A 82 3.93 -11.40 9.70
CA ARG A 82 3.97 -11.21 8.24
C ARG A 82 2.84 -11.97 7.58
N LEU A 83 2.70 -13.25 7.96
CA LEU A 83 1.67 -14.14 7.46
C LEU A 83 0.27 -13.61 7.76
N ALA A 84 0.06 -12.93 8.88
CA ALA A 84 -1.21 -12.30 9.22
C ALA A 84 -1.77 -11.41 8.09
N LYS A 85 -0.91 -10.62 7.43
CA LYS A 85 -1.31 -9.73 6.33
C LYS A 85 -1.60 -10.51 5.04
N TYR A 86 -0.76 -11.48 4.70
CA TYR A 86 -0.98 -12.31 3.50
C TYR A 86 -2.23 -13.18 3.63
N ASN A 87 -2.45 -13.77 4.80
CA ASN A 87 -3.65 -14.55 5.09
C ASN A 87 -4.89 -13.66 5.06
N GLN A 88 -4.80 -12.41 5.50
CA GLN A 88 -5.90 -11.47 5.39
C GLN A 88 -6.21 -11.13 3.93
N LEU A 89 -5.21 -10.96 3.06
CA LEU A 89 -5.43 -10.78 1.62
C LEU A 89 -6.15 -11.97 0.98
N LEU A 90 -5.78 -13.21 1.36
CA LEU A 90 -6.47 -14.41 0.88
C LEU A 90 -7.94 -14.45 1.32
N ARG A 91 -8.24 -14.02 2.56
CA ARG A 91 -9.63 -13.92 3.05
C ARG A 91 -10.42 -12.86 2.29
N ILE A 92 -9.82 -11.69 2.04
CA ILE A 92 -10.46 -10.61 1.26
C ILE A 92 -10.73 -11.06 -0.17
N GLU A 93 -9.79 -11.77 -0.79
CA GLU A 93 -9.98 -12.36 -2.14
C GLU A 93 -11.14 -13.37 -2.15
N GLU A 94 -11.21 -14.27 -1.16
CA GLU A 94 -12.31 -15.22 -0.99
C GLU A 94 -13.65 -14.51 -0.79
N GLU A 95 -13.69 -13.45 0.03
CA GLU A 95 -14.90 -12.66 0.32
C GLU A 95 -15.43 -11.92 -0.91
N LEU A 96 -14.53 -11.29 -1.69
CA LEU A 96 -14.90 -10.56 -2.91
C LEU A 96 -15.25 -11.50 -4.07
N GLY A 97 -14.69 -12.72 -4.09
CA GLY A 97 -14.91 -13.71 -5.13
C GLY A 97 -14.70 -13.13 -6.54
N ASN A 98 -15.72 -13.23 -7.39
CA ASN A 98 -15.66 -12.76 -8.78
C ASN A 98 -15.52 -11.23 -8.95
N GLN A 99 -15.65 -10.45 -7.86
CA GLN A 99 -15.45 -9.00 -7.89
C GLN A 99 -13.96 -8.61 -7.72
N ALA A 100 -13.13 -9.53 -7.25
CA ALA A 100 -11.70 -9.29 -7.09
C ALA A 100 -10.98 -9.41 -8.44
N ILE A 101 -10.06 -8.48 -8.71
CA ILE A 101 -9.14 -8.54 -9.84
C ILE A 101 -7.72 -8.49 -9.28
N TYR A 102 -6.93 -9.51 -9.59
CA TYR A 102 -5.51 -9.52 -9.28
C TYR A 102 -4.77 -8.55 -10.21
N ALA A 103 -4.00 -7.62 -9.62
CA ALA A 103 -3.36 -6.54 -10.38
C ALA A 103 -2.31 -7.02 -11.41
N GLY A 104 -1.63 -8.14 -11.14
CA GLY A 104 -0.64 -8.74 -12.05
C GLY A 104 0.42 -7.74 -12.54
N ASP A 105 0.69 -7.76 -13.84
CA ASP A 105 1.68 -6.88 -14.48
C ASP A 105 1.26 -5.39 -14.43
N ASN A 106 -0.03 -5.11 -14.23
CA ASN A 106 -0.60 -3.75 -14.20
C ASN A 106 -0.56 -3.11 -12.81
N TRP A 107 0.20 -3.66 -11.85
CA TRP A 107 0.22 -3.20 -10.45
C TRP A 107 0.47 -1.69 -10.23
N LYS A 108 1.13 -1.00 -11.16
CA LYS A 108 1.38 0.45 -11.05
C LYS A 108 0.12 1.30 -11.25
N CYS A 109 -0.82 0.82 -12.06
CA CYS A 109 -2.08 1.47 -12.36
C CYS A 109 -3.16 0.39 -12.52
N PRO A 110 -3.52 -0.28 -11.42
CA PRO A 110 -4.48 -1.38 -11.43
C PRO A 110 -5.92 -0.88 -11.63
#